data_AF-A0ABD2PC46-F1
#
_entry.id   AF-A0ABD2PC46-F1
#
_cell.length_a   1.000
_cell.length_b   1.000
_cell.length_c   1.000
_cell.angle_alpha   90.00
_cell.angle_beta   90.00
_cell.angle_gamma   90.00
#
_symmetry.space_group_name_H-M   'P 1'
#
loop_
_entity.id
_entity.type
_entity.pdbx_description
1 polymer ?
#
loop_
_entity_poly.entity_id
_entity_poly.type
_entity_poly.pdbx_seq_one_letter_code
_entity_poly.pdbx_strand_id
1 'polypeptide(L)'
;MHFYSFTHLKIKFGFNPSEVAYVSKRIKFICILKYTGRFWTLGRNTIPANSKETIYEIFLKGVTITDKKILAAIDQIHSIFIEWSEEHERFRKRKFRKYEKGELEFFDLDSEDEELYLSQDQRDELRHKRERILNRMIPPKQKKLKKKVTSTCKEDMFEFSKPPSLHLDSDSR
;
A
#
# COMPACT_ATOMS: atom_id res chain seq x y z
N MET A 1 17.36 7.99 7.75
CA MET A 1 17.36 6.77 6.89
C MET A 1 17.97 5.59 7.63
N HIS A 2 17.38 4.40 7.53
CA HIS A 2 17.87 3.19 8.20
C HIS A 2 18.00 2.01 7.22
N PHE A 3 19.16 1.35 7.19
CA PHE A 3 19.38 0.17 6.36
C PHE A 3 19.07 -1.11 7.15
N TYR A 4 18.14 -1.92 6.63
CA TYR A 4 17.78 -3.22 7.20
C TYR A 4 18.58 -4.38 6.59
N SER A 5 19.05 -4.22 5.35
CA SER A 5 19.86 -5.21 4.66
C SER A 5 20.66 -4.51 3.57
N PHE A 6 21.95 -4.82 3.47
CA PHE A 6 22.84 -4.26 2.46
C PHE A 6 23.76 -5.38 1.97
N THR A 7 23.38 -6.04 0.88
CA THR A 7 24.16 -7.09 0.24
C THR A 7 24.28 -6.82 -1.25
N HIS A 8 25.19 -7.52 -1.93
CA HIS A 8 25.37 -7.42 -3.38
C HIS A 8 24.15 -7.87 -4.20
N LEU A 9 23.19 -8.58 -3.60
CA LEU A 9 21.95 -9.01 -4.27
C LEU A 9 20.75 -8.16 -3.90
N LYS A 10 20.79 -7.51 -2.73
CA LYS A 10 19.62 -6.87 -2.15
C LYS A 10 20.01 -5.75 -1.21
N ILE A 11 19.41 -4.58 -1.42
CA ILE A 11 19.47 -3.46 -0.48
C ILE A 11 18.05 -3.21 0.00
N LYS A 12 17.84 -3.20 1.32
CA LYS A 12 16.58 -2.84 1.96
C LYS A 12 16.84 -1.71 2.92
N PHE A 13 16.18 -0.59 2.72
CA PHE A 13 16.24 0.56 3.60
C PHE A 13 14.85 1.10 3.87
N GLY A 14 14.74 1.86 4.95
CA GLY A 14 13.52 2.57 5.28
C GLY A 14 13.77 3.99 5.75
N PHE A 15 12.67 4.71 5.77
CA PHE A 15 12.60 6.11 6.12
C PHE A 15 11.37 6.33 7.00
N ASN A 16 11.57 7.02 8.11
CA ASN A 16 10.52 7.39 9.03
C ASN A 16 10.30 8.90 8.90
N PRO A 17 9.20 9.37 8.27
CA PRO A 17 8.91 10.79 8.10
C PRO A 17 8.92 11.58 9.42
N SER A 18 8.53 10.93 10.52
CA SER A 18 8.53 11.54 11.86
C SER A 18 9.91 11.92 12.38
N GLU A 19 11.00 11.46 11.75
CA GLU A 19 12.38 11.86 12.10
C GLU A 19 12.73 13.25 11.56
N VAL A 20 12.04 13.74 10.53
CA VAL A 20 12.35 15.01 9.85
C VAL A 20 11.21 16.03 9.88
N ALA A 21 9.98 15.58 10.01
CA ALA A 21 8.79 16.43 9.94
C ALA A 21 7.73 15.99 10.95
N TYR A 22 6.76 16.85 11.23
CA TYR A 22 5.65 16.55 12.12
C TYR A 22 4.61 15.65 11.42
N VAL A 23 4.91 14.35 11.40
CA VAL A 23 4.13 13.28 10.76
C VAL A 23 3.94 12.14 11.75
N SER A 24 2.86 11.35 11.61
CA SER A 24 2.60 10.20 12.48
C SER A 24 3.80 9.23 12.49
N LYS A 25 4.20 8.81 13.70
CA LYS A 25 5.28 7.82 13.93
C LYS A 25 4.98 6.44 13.36
N ARG A 26 3.71 6.20 12.98
CA ARG A 26 3.27 4.93 12.39
C ARG A 26 3.61 4.83 10.91
N ILE A 27 3.77 5.96 10.23
CA ILE A 27 4.09 6.00 8.81
C ILE A 27 5.57 5.64 8.64
N LYS A 28 5.83 4.61 7.83
CA LYS A 28 7.18 4.16 7.48
C LYS A 28 7.25 3.76 6.02
N PHE A 29 8.23 4.31 5.31
CA PHE A 29 8.51 3.96 3.93
C PHE A 29 9.63 2.95 3.88
N ILE A 30 9.42 1.87 3.13
CA ILE A 30 10.39 0.80 2.94
C ILE A 30 10.62 0.64 1.45
N CYS A 31 11.88 0.66 1.06
CA CYS A 31 12.34 0.39 -0.29
C CYS A 31 13.18 -0.89 -0.30
N ILE A 32 12.92 -1.75 -1.29
CA ILE A 32 13.70 -2.96 -1.53
C ILE A 32 14.26 -2.85 -2.94
N LEU A 33 15.58 -2.75 -3.06
CA LEU A 33 16.30 -2.82 -4.31
C LEU A 33 16.82 -4.24 -4.50
N LYS A 34 16.62 -4.79 -5.70
CA LYS A 34 17.10 -6.12 -6.09
C LYS A 34 18.08 -6.00 -7.24
N TYR A 35 19.19 -6.71 -7.13
CA TYR A 35 20.13 -6.83 -8.22
C TYR A 35 19.66 -7.92 -9.18
N THR A 36 19.40 -7.54 -10.43
CA THR A 36 18.87 -8.43 -11.47
C THR A 36 19.80 -8.38 -12.67
N GLY A 37 20.53 -9.47 -12.92
CA GLY A 37 21.52 -9.57 -13.99
C GLY A 37 22.73 -8.68 -13.76
N ARG A 38 22.64 -7.39 -14.12
CA ARG A 38 23.72 -6.39 -14.01
C ARG A 38 23.26 -5.01 -13.52
N PHE A 39 22.02 -4.92 -13.04
CA PHE A 39 21.42 -3.66 -12.65
C PHE A 39 20.48 -3.81 -11.47
N TRP A 40 20.35 -2.72 -10.73
CA TRP A 40 19.46 -2.59 -9.61
C TRP A 40 18.07 -2.21 -10.09
N THR A 41 17.07 -2.85 -9.48
CA THR A 41 15.65 -2.61 -9.76
C THR A 41 14.91 -2.37 -8.46
N LEU A 42 13.92 -1.48 -8.50
CA LEU A 42 13.02 -1.26 -7.39
C LEU A 42 12.01 -2.41 -7.31
N GLY A 43 12.12 -3.20 -6.24
CA GLY A 43 11.18 -4.26 -5.90
C GLY A 43 9.99 -3.75 -5.08
N ARG A 44 9.47 -4.61 -4.19
CA ARG A 44 8.34 -4.28 -3.33
C ARG A 44 8.69 -3.12 -2.40
N ASN A 45 7.76 -2.17 -2.29
CA ASN A 45 7.96 -0.94 -1.53
C ASN A 45 6.66 -0.48 -0.86
N THR A 46 6.78 0.44 0.08
CA THR A 46 5.65 1.15 0.73
C THR A 46 5.71 2.65 0.47
N ILE A 47 6.14 3.03 -0.74
CA ILE A 47 6.28 4.44 -1.16
C ILE A 47 4.90 5.11 -1.22
N PRO A 48 4.77 6.37 -0.78
CA PRO A 48 3.51 7.10 -0.86
C PRO A 48 3.11 7.32 -2.33
N ALA A 49 1.80 7.25 -2.62
CA ALA A 49 1.30 7.18 -3.99
C ALA A 49 1.74 8.36 -4.87
N ASN A 50 1.77 9.57 -4.31
CA ASN A 50 2.19 10.80 -4.98
C ASN A 50 3.68 10.84 -5.35
N SER A 51 4.54 10.13 -4.63
CA SER A 51 5.98 10.05 -4.94
C SER A 51 6.36 8.80 -5.75
N LYS A 52 5.39 7.91 -5.99
CA LYS A 52 5.67 6.60 -6.59
C LYS A 52 6.15 6.74 -8.02
N GLU A 53 5.47 7.53 -8.84
CA GLU A 53 5.88 7.76 -10.22
C GLU A 53 7.31 8.31 -10.29
N THR A 54 7.59 9.41 -9.59
CA THR A 54 8.91 10.05 -9.54
C THR A 54 10.02 9.08 -9.12
N ILE A 55 9.78 8.24 -8.10
CA ILE A 55 10.78 7.25 -7.67
C ILE A 55 10.96 6.13 -8.71
N TYR A 56 9.88 5.68 -9.35
CA TYR A 56 9.98 4.67 -10.40
C TYR A 56 10.71 5.19 -11.64
N GLU A 57 10.55 6.47 -11.98
CA GLU A 57 11.26 7.11 -13.09
C GLU A 57 12.78 7.04 -12.95
N ILE A 58 13.32 7.06 -11.71
CA ILE A 58 14.75 6.87 -11.43
C ILE A 58 15.26 5.56 -12.04
N PHE A 59 14.42 4.52 -12.07
CA PHE A 59 14.77 3.19 -12.58
C PHE A 59 14.24 2.89 -13.99
N LEU A 60 13.31 3.71 -14.53
CA LEU A 60 12.61 3.45 -15.79
C LEU A 60 13.05 4.33 -16.97
N LYS A 61 13.62 5.52 -16.74
CA LYS A 61 13.99 6.49 -17.80
C LYS A 61 15.23 6.10 -18.62
N GLY A 62 15.39 4.83 -18.98
CA GLY A 62 16.50 4.33 -19.79
C GLY A 62 17.86 4.34 -19.08
N VAL A 63 17.93 4.81 -17.83
CA VAL A 63 19.16 4.81 -17.03
C VAL A 63 19.24 3.49 -16.27
N THR A 64 20.07 2.59 -16.76
CA THR A 64 20.43 1.38 -16.02
C THR A 64 21.18 1.75 -14.75
N ILE A 65 20.60 1.46 -13.58
CA ILE A 65 21.25 1.70 -12.29
C ILE A 65 22.23 0.57 -11.99
N THR A 66 23.51 0.83 -12.17
CA THR A 66 24.61 -0.10 -11.81
C THR A 66 25.12 0.18 -10.41
N ASP A 67 26.03 -0.66 -9.89
CA ASP A 67 26.65 -0.49 -8.57
C ASP A 67 27.28 0.90 -8.37
N LYS A 68 27.80 1.51 -9.44
CA LYS A 68 28.40 2.85 -9.37
C LYS A 68 27.36 3.97 -9.14
N LYS A 69 26.10 3.72 -9.49
CA LYS A 69 25.00 4.70 -9.45
C LYS A 69 24.01 4.44 -8.32
N ILE A 70 24.08 3.28 -7.66
CA ILE A 70 23.08 2.84 -6.70
C ILE A 70 22.98 3.76 -5.47
N LEU A 71 24.11 4.26 -4.98
CA LEU A 71 24.13 5.19 -3.84
C LEU A 71 23.44 6.50 -4.21
N ALA A 72 23.77 7.07 -5.37
CA ALA A 72 23.10 8.28 -5.86
C ALA A 72 21.59 8.10 -6.05
N ALA A 73 21.15 6.92 -6.50
CA ALA A 73 19.73 6.60 -6.60
C ALA A 73 19.05 6.51 -5.23
N ILE A 74 19.72 5.93 -4.23
CA ILE A 74 19.23 5.87 -2.84
C ILE A 74 19.11 7.27 -2.26
N ASP A 75 20.11 8.13 -2.48
CA ASP A 75 20.11 9.51 -2.01
C ASP A 75 18.98 10.33 -2.65
N GLN A 76 18.74 10.15 -3.96
CA GLN A 76 17.59 10.78 -4.64
C GLN A 76 16.26 10.34 -4.03
N ILE A 77 16.07 9.04 -3.78
CA ILE A 77 14.87 8.53 -3.11
C ILE A 77 14.72 9.14 -1.71
N HIS A 78 15.82 9.26 -0.97
CA HIS A 78 15.82 9.87 0.35
C HIS A 78 15.39 11.33 0.31
N SER A 79 15.92 12.12 -0.65
CA SER A 79 15.50 13.52 -0.84
C SER A 79 14.02 13.65 -1.16
N ILE A 80 13.48 12.77 -2.03
CA ILE A 80 12.03 12.75 -2.34
C ILE A 80 11.21 12.47 -1.10
N PHE A 81 11.65 11.58 -0.21
CA PHE A 81 10.96 11.31 1.04
C PHE A 81 11.01 12.48 2.03
N ILE A 82 12.11 13.23 2.08
CA ILE A 82 12.21 14.45 2.88
C ILE A 82 11.20 15.48 2.37
N GLU A 83 11.21 15.76 1.07
CA GLU A 83 10.29 16.73 0.44
C GLU A 83 8.83 16.35 0.69
N TRP A 84 8.49 15.08 0.51
CA TRP A 84 7.16 14.55 0.82
C TRP A 84 6.77 14.82 2.28
N SER A 85 7.70 14.62 3.22
CA SER A 85 7.44 14.75 4.66
C SER A 85 7.14 16.20 5.03
N GLU A 86 7.92 17.14 4.48
CA GLU A 86 7.72 18.57 4.68
C GLU A 86 6.42 19.07 4.03
N GLU A 87 6.10 18.60 2.83
CA GLU A 87 4.83 18.91 2.17
C GLU A 87 3.64 18.36 2.98
N HIS A 88 3.74 17.13 3.47
CA HIS A 88 2.71 16.51 4.28
C HIS A 88 2.48 17.28 5.58
N GLU A 89 3.55 17.66 6.29
CA GLU A 89 3.44 18.50 7.48
C GLU A 89 2.81 19.86 7.17
N ARG A 90 3.22 20.54 6.08
CA ARG A 90 2.63 21.82 5.67
C ARG A 90 1.14 21.68 5.38
N PHE A 91 0.75 20.63 4.69
CA PHE A 91 -0.65 20.31 4.41
C PHE A 91 -1.44 20.13 5.71
N ARG A 92 -0.94 19.31 6.63
CA ARG A 92 -1.58 19.01 7.93
C ARG A 92 -1.68 20.25 8.81
N LYS A 93 -0.61 21.06 8.93
CA LYS A 93 -0.64 22.34 9.65
C LYS A 93 -1.66 23.32 9.06
N ARG A 94 -1.77 23.41 7.74
CA ARG A 94 -2.77 24.26 7.07
C ARG A 94 -4.18 23.77 7.36
N LYS A 95 -4.41 22.45 7.34
CA LYS A 95 -5.69 21.83 7.69
C LYS A 95 -6.06 22.11 9.15
N PHE A 96 -5.12 21.94 10.07
CA PHE A 96 -5.32 22.22 11.49
C PHE A 96 -5.63 23.70 11.78
N ARG A 97 -4.93 24.64 11.14
CA ARG A 97 -5.26 26.08 11.27
C ARG A 97 -6.68 26.42 10.82
N LYS A 98 -7.18 25.77 9.76
CA LYS A 98 -8.58 25.95 9.34
C LYS A 98 -9.56 25.38 10.37
N TYR A 99 -9.18 24.28 11.03
CA TYR A 99 -9.97 23.67 12.10
C TYR A 99 -10.07 24.61 13.31
N GLU A 100 -8.95 25.17 13.77
CA GLU A 100 -8.94 26.14 14.88
C GLU A 100 -9.80 27.38 14.60
N LYS A 101 -9.91 27.79 13.33
CA LYS A 101 -10.75 28.92 12.90
C LYS A 101 -12.22 28.58 12.67
N GLY A 102 -12.60 27.30 12.79
CA GLY A 102 -13.96 26.84 12.47
C GLY A 102 -14.33 26.91 10.98
N GLU A 103 -13.33 27.04 10.10
CA GLU A 103 -13.51 27.14 8.63
C GLU A 103 -13.68 25.76 7.96
N LEU A 104 -13.58 24.67 8.72
CA LEU A 104 -13.86 23.32 8.25
C LEU A 104 -15.34 23.01 8.45
N GLU A 105 -16.15 23.20 7.39
CA GLU A 105 -17.60 22.96 7.40
C GLU A 105 -17.99 21.51 7.76
N PHE A 106 -17.08 20.56 7.58
CA PHE A 106 -17.30 19.15 7.94
C PHE A 106 -16.03 18.58 8.60
N PHE A 107 -16.25 17.87 9.71
CA PHE A 107 -15.32 17.39 10.75
C PHE A 107 -14.24 16.38 10.30
N ASP A 108 -13.63 16.50 9.13
CA ASP A 108 -12.71 15.47 8.67
C ASP A 108 -11.28 15.69 9.18
N LEU A 109 -11.10 15.75 10.51
CA LEU A 109 -9.84 15.32 11.10
C LEU A 109 -9.82 13.79 11.00
N ASP A 110 -8.87 13.25 10.26
CA ASP A 110 -8.69 11.80 10.21
C ASP A 110 -7.97 11.31 11.48
N SER A 111 -7.85 10.00 11.65
CA SER A 111 -7.17 9.45 12.83
C SER A 111 -5.71 9.86 12.97
N GLU A 112 -5.04 10.24 11.88
CA GLU A 112 -3.66 10.74 11.92
C GLU A 112 -3.62 12.19 12.40
N ASP A 113 -4.54 13.04 11.95
CA ASP A 113 -4.71 14.41 12.44
C ASP A 113 -5.02 14.41 13.95
N GLU A 114 -5.89 13.50 14.40
CA GLU A 114 -6.22 13.36 15.82
C GLU A 114 -5.00 12.97 16.65
N GLU A 115 -4.19 12.01 16.18
CA GLU A 115 -2.97 11.58 16.87
C GLU A 115 -1.96 12.71 17.01
N LEU A 116 -1.89 13.60 16.01
CA LEU A 116 -0.94 14.69 15.97
C LEU A 116 -1.44 15.91 16.76
N TYR A 117 -2.68 16.34 16.60
CA TYR A 117 -3.11 17.65 17.06
C TYR A 117 -3.97 17.65 18.32
N LEU A 118 -4.56 16.51 18.69
CA LEU A 118 -5.46 16.42 19.82
C LEU A 118 -4.78 15.81 21.04
N SER A 119 -5.10 16.37 22.20
CA SER A 119 -4.77 15.75 23.49
C SER A 119 -5.46 14.38 23.63
N GLN A 120 -4.98 13.56 24.57
CA GLN A 120 -5.59 12.26 24.85
C GLN A 120 -7.07 12.41 25.26
N ASP A 121 -7.37 13.38 26.12
CA ASP A 121 -8.74 13.65 26.58
C ASP A 121 -9.68 14.03 25.43
N GLN A 122 -9.23 14.89 24.50
CA GLN A 122 -10.01 15.26 23.31
C GLN A 122 -10.24 14.06 22.37
N ARG A 123 -9.26 13.17 22.24
CA ARG A 123 -9.40 11.94 21.46
C ARG A 123 -10.40 10.99 22.10
N ASP A 124 -10.40 10.87 23.41
CA ASP A 124 -11.34 10.03 24.15
C ASP A 124 -12.77 10.59 24.07
N GLU A 125 -12.94 11.91 24.13
CA GLU A 125 -14.24 12.56 23.91
C GLU A 125 -14.78 12.30 22.49
N LEU A 126 -13.94 12.45 21.46
CA LEU A 126 -14.30 12.12 20.08
C LEU A 126 -14.67 10.64 19.93
N ARG A 127 -13.93 9.74 20.57
CA ARG A 127 -14.25 8.31 20.59
C ARG A 127 -15.63 8.06 21.20
N HIS A 128 -15.91 8.62 22.38
CA HIS A 128 -17.23 8.46 23.01
C HIS A 128 -18.37 9.07 22.17
N LYS A 129 -18.13 10.18 21.48
CA LYS A 129 -19.10 10.75 20.53
C LYS A 129 -19.37 9.78 19.37
N ARG A 130 -18.33 9.19 18.78
CA ARG A 130 -18.43 8.17 17.72
C ARG A 130 -19.17 6.92 18.19
N GLU A 131 -18.87 6.42 19.39
CA GLU A 131 -19.56 5.27 19.99
C GLU A 131 -21.05 5.53 20.20
N ARG A 132 -21.43 6.72 20.71
CA ARG A 132 -22.83 7.11 20.85
C ARG A 132 -23.56 7.12 19.51
N ILE A 133 -22.91 7.58 18.43
CA ILE A 133 -23.49 7.56 17.09
C ILE A 133 -23.62 6.11 16.61
N LEU A 134 -22.57 5.31 16.71
CA LEU A 134 -22.55 3.91 16.29
C LEU A 134 -23.66 3.09 16.96
N ASN A 135 -23.85 3.29 18.27
CA ASN A 135 -24.90 2.62 19.04
C ASN A 135 -26.33 3.00 18.61
N ARG A 136 -26.48 4.15 17.94
CA ARG A 136 -27.76 4.62 17.37
C ARG A 136 -27.93 4.22 15.91
N MET A 137 -26.86 3.77 15.24
CA MET A 137 -26.94 3.34 13.86
C MET A 137 -27.72 2.03 13.78
N ILE A 138 -28.82 2.03 13.02
CA ILE A 138 -29.55 0.82 12.71
C ILE A 138 -28.69 0.03 11.71
N PRO A 139 -28.30 -1.23 12.03
CA PRO A 139 -27.53 -2.04 11.09
C PRO A 139 -28.28 -2.17 9.76
N PRO A 140 -27.58 -2.11 8.62
CA PRO A 140 -28.24 -2.30 7.33
C PRO A 140 -28.98 -3.65 7.33
N LYS A 141 -30.28 -3.62 6.97
CA LYS A 141 -31.10 -4.83 6.89
C LYS A 141 -30.38 -5.82 5.98
N GLN A 142 -30.01 -6.99 6.51
CA GLN A 142 -29.43 -8.06 5.72
C GLN A 142 -30.43 -8.42 4.62
N LYS A 143 -30.15 -8.01 3.37
CA LYS A 143 -30.88 -8.56 2.23
C LYS A 143 -30.55 -10.05 2.22
N LYS A 144 -31.51 -10.89 2.61
CA LYS A 144 -31.42 -12.34 2.41
C LYS A 144 -31.12 -12.54 0.93
N LEU A 145 -29.88 -12.91 0.60
CA LEU A 145 -29.52 -13.40 -0.73
C LEU A 145 -30.48 -14.55 -1.02
N LYS A 146 -31.47 -14.32 -1.90
CA LYS A 146 -32.29 -15.39 -2.43
C LYS A 146 -31.34 -16.31 -3.19
N LYS A 147 -30.91 -17.41 -2.57
CA LYS A 147 -30.30 -18.53 -3.29
C LYS A 147 -31.31 -18.90 -4.39
N LYS A 148 -30.98 -18.63 -5.65
CA LYS A 148 -31.64 -19.31 -6.76
C LYS A 148 -31.30 -20.78 -6.57
N VAL A 149 -32.26 -21.54 -6.06
CA VAL A 149 -32.25 -22.99 -6.10
C VAL A 149 -32.43 -23.37 -7.56
N THR A 150 -31.35 -23.62 -8.28
CA THR A 150 -31.38 -24.48 -9.46
C THR A 150 -31.54 -25.91 -8.95
N SER A 151 -32.80 -26.32 -8.83
CA SER A 151 -33.23 -27.69 -8.67
C SER A 151 -33.51 -28.22 -10.07
N THR A 152 -32.65 -29.12 -10.54
CA THR A 152 -33.04 -30.37 -11.23
C THR A 152 -31.80 -31.25 -11.33
N CYS A 153 -31.66 -32.18 -10.39
CA CYS A 153 -30.99 -33.44 -10.67
C CYS A 153 -31.93 -34.25 -11.55
N LYS A 154 -31.47 -34.63 -12.75
CA LYS A 154 -31.77 -35.95 -13.30
C LYS A 154 -30.44 -36.65 -13.47
N GLU A 155 -30.18 -37.57 -12.56
CA GLU A 155 -29.31 -38.71 -12.83
C GLU A 155 -30.04 -39.55 -13.88
N ASP A 156 -29.45 -39.67 -15.07
CA ASP A 156 -29.66 -40.82 -15.94
C ASP A 156 -28.29 -41.25 -16.46
N MET A 157 -27.83 -42.35 -15.85
CA MET A 157 -27.05 -43.44 -16.43
C MET A 157 -25.70 -43.14 -17.14
N PHE A 158 -24.65 -43.62 -16.47
CA PHE A 158 -23.40 -44.11 -17.03
C PHE A 158 -23.59 -44.91 -18.34
N GLU A 159 -22.91 -44.49 -19.41
CA GLU A 159 -22.30 -45.41 -20.37
C GLU A 159 -20.84 -45.00 -20.59
N PHE A 160 -19.93 -45.85 -20.11
CA PHE A 160 -18.50 -45.78 -20.34
C PHE A 160 -18.21 -46.19 -21.79
N SER A 161 -18.03 -45.22 -22.69
CA SER A 161 -17.39 -45.48 -23.97
C SER A 161 -15.87 -45.47 -23.79
N LYS A 162 -15.26 -46.63 -24.04
CA LYS A 162 -13.80 -46.83 -24.03
C LYS A 162 -13.12 -45.86 -25.02
N PRO A 163 -11.96 -45.27 -24.68
CA PRO A 163 -11.14 -44.58 -25.66
C PRO A 163 -10.49 -45.60 -26.62
N PRO A 164 -10.39 -45.28 -27.92
CA PRO A 164 -9.79 -46.15 -28.92
C PRO A 164 -8.28 -46.27 -28.71
N SER A 165 -7.78 -47.51 -28.81
CA SER A 165 -6.36 -47.86 -28.81
C SER A 165 -5.65 -47.22 -30.01
N LEU A 166 -4.69 -46.34 -29.74
CA LEU A 166 -3.73 -45.87 -30.74
C LEU A 166 -2.74 -47.00 -31.03
N HIS A 167 -2.88 -47.61 -32.21
CA HIS A 167 -1.85 -48.43 -32.83
C HIS A 167 -0.65 -47.53 -33.14
N LEU A 168 0.50 -47.84 -32.55
CA LEU A 168 1.80 -47.38 -33.00
C LEU A 168 2.27 -48.34 -34.09
N ASP A 169 2.12 -47.94 -35.34
CA ASP A 169 2.84 -48.55 -36.45
C ASP A 169 4.29 -48.09 -36.38
N SER A 170 5.15 -48.97 -35.85
CA SER A 170 6.59 -48.89 -36.04
C SER A 170 6.96 -49.67 -37.29
N ASP A 171 6.98 -48.97 -38.42
CA ASP A 171 7.66 -49.42 -39.64
C ASP A 171 8.47 -48.25 -40.21
N SER A 172 9.78 -48.27 -40.00
CA SER A 172 10.77 -47.62 -40.87
C SER A 172 12.13 -48.29 -40.68
N ARG A 173 12.52 -48.91 -41.79
CA ARG A 173 13.81 -49.47 -42.24
C ARG A 173 15.07 -48.86 -41.64
#